data_AF-A0A2E5P955-F1
#
_entry.id   AF-A0A2E5P955-F1
#
_cell.length_a   1.000
_cell.length_b   1.000
_cell.length_c   1.000
_cell.angle_alpha   90.00
_cell.angle_beta   90.00
_cell.angle_gamma   90.00
#
_symmetry.space_group_name_H-M   'P 1'
#
loop_
_entity.id
_entity.type
_entity.pdbx_description
1 polymer ?
#
loop_
_entity_poly.entity_id
_entity_poly.type
_entity_poly.pdbx_seq_one_letter_code
_entity_poly.pdbx_strand_id
1 'polypeptide(L)'
;MDPITFSIIRHRLYRVIDEAVITLKHVSGSAITNEGHDLMVSLYRADGSLLMGGVGFLHHLTSAAEACKAIIRRFEGRINEGDVFLTNCPYTAALHTSDVYLVAPIHYEGKLVAWSACFVHVYDIGAMVPGGFSPDSRDIFTEGFSSPGLKLVDRGEMNTDIMDTLLNMVRAPEMVALDLSSMIAANNVARERMVALVEKYGPVSVDQACQSLVDQSEQSFRDRLCELPDGRWESRQYFDIEDETYRVLLAMTKNKDTLTFDFTGSSEQSKYGINCAYWASWGGFFAPLFPLLCYDITWNDGVLRPISMIAPEGTIVNCTRPAPISLATVGAIQSVNNAACICISKMLSASEKYAKEATAVWHGSHFAIFMFGQNQKNQEAIGIMTETFGGAGGGRSFADGVDVGGEIPNPIGRMANVETTESHFPVRYLFRRATSDSGGAGKYRGGTSLEYAIQQHDSPDGGIHYVVSGKGTKFSMSDGLGGGHPGAPCNFRWVHNNEAALEGKNINPFANSAEEMTGEQESISWGVFPLMDRDVLYVRSDGGGGYGDPIERDPANTARDVREGAVSEMVARRIYGVVLDDSGAVDETASEEARAVIRNERLGRVEAAK
;
A
#
# COMPACT_ATOMS: atom_id res chain seq x y z
N MET A 1 34.55 -13.82 -10.58
CA MET A 1 34.60 -12.36 -10.84
C MET A 1 35.27 -11.67 -9.66
N ASP A 2 36.08 -10.63 -9.88
CA ASP A 2 36.66 -9.87 -8.78
C ASP A 2 35.59 -8.99 -8.07
N PRO A 3 35.76 -8.67 -6.78
CA PRO A 3 34.74 -7.93 -6.01
C PRO A 3 34.46 -6.52 -6.53
N ILE A 4 35.42 -5.86 -7.18
CA ILE A 4 35.27 -4.50 -7.69
C ILE A 4 34.32 -4.52 -8.89
N THR A 5 34.58 -5.39 -9.86
CA THR A 5 33.72 -5.55 -11.04
C THR A 5 32.31 -5.96 -10.65
N PHE A 6 32.16 -6.90 -9.70
CA PHE A 6 30.84 -7.30 -9.19
C PHE A 6 30.07 -6.12 -8.60
N SER A 7 30.72 -5.32 -7.73
CA SER A 7 30.09 -4.15 -7.11
C SER A 7 29.66 -3.12 -8.16
N ILE A 8 30.50 -2.87 -9.17
CA ILE A 8 30.18 -1.93 -10.26
C ILE A 8 28.95 -2.41 -11.05
N ILE A 9 28.90 -3.70 -11.43
CA ILE A 9 27.75 -4.26 -12.16
C ILE A 9 26.48 -4.17 -11.31
N ARG A 10 26.54 -4.55 -10.03
CA ARG A 10 25.40 -4.43 -9.10
C ARG A 10 24.86 -3.01 -9.03
N HIS A 11 25.73 -2.01 -8.85
CA HIS A 11 25.30 -0.60 -8.81
C HIS A 11 24.76 -0.10 -10.16
N ARG A 12 25.27 -0.62 -11.29
CA ARG A 12 24.75 -0.30 -12.62
C ARG A 12 23.35 -0.88 -12.84
N LEU A 13 23.08 -2.11 -12.39
CA LEU A 13 21.74 -2.71 -12.45
C LEU A 13 20.72 -1.85 -11.70
N TYR A 14 21.08 -1.34 -10.52
CA TYR A 14 20.20 -0.44 -9.77
C TYR A 14 19.91 0.86 -10.54
N ARG A 15 20.94 1.42 -11.20
CA ARG A 15 20.79 2.62 -12.02
C ARG A 15 19.92 2.43 -13.26
N VAL A 16 19.93 1.23 -13.85
CA VAL A 16 19.02 0.88 -14.95
C VAL A 16 17.57 1.04 -14.51
N ILE A 17 17.24 0.53 -13.31
CA ILE A 17 15.88 0.62 -12.75
C ILE A 17 15.52 2.07 -12.40
N ASP A 18 16.42 2.78 -11.72
CA ASP A 18 16.23 4.18 -11.30
C ASP A 18 15.89 5.08 -12.50
N GLU A 19 16.65 4.95 -13.59
CA GLU A 19 16.41 5.73 -14.81
C GLU A 19 15.08 5.35 -15.49
N ALA A 20 14.74 4.06 -15.54
CA ALA A 20 13.47 3.61 -16.10
C ALA A 20 12.26 4.11 -15.28
N VAL A 21 12.37 4.13 -13.94
CA VAL A 21 11.33 4.71 -13.06
C VAL A 21 11.18 6.21 -13.29
N ILE A 22 12.29 6.95 -13.45
CA ILE A 22 12.26 8.39 -13.76
C ILE A 22 11.55 8.62 -15.10
N THR A 23 11.83 7.82 -16.12
CA THR A 23 11.14 7.93 -17.42
C THR A 23 9.65 7.66 -17.28
N LEU A 24 9.26 6.60 -16.56
CA LEU A 24 7.86 6.24 -16.35
C LEU A 24 7.07 7.40 -15.74
N LYS A 25 7.60 7.98 -14.65
CA LYS A 25 6.97 9.10 -13.92
C LYS A 25 6.86 10.40 -14.73
N HIS A 26 7.72 10.63 -15.70
CA HIS A 26 7.65 11.84 -16.52
C HIS A 26 6.75 11.69 -17.75
N VAL A 27 6.44 10.45 -18.15
CA VAL A 27 5.62 10.16 -19.32
C VAL A 27 4.16 9.86 -18.95
N SER A 28 3.89 9.24 -17.79
CA SER A 28 2.50 9.00 -17.36
C SER A 28 1.77 10.33 -17.19
N GLY A 29 0.47 10.34 -17.51
CA GLY A 29 -0.41 11.48 -17.24
C GLY A 29 -1.13 11.38 -15.89
N SER A 30 -1.11 10.20 -15.26
CA SER A 30 -1.96 9.90 -14.10
C SER A 30 -1.31 10.35 -12.78
N ALA A 31 -2.09 11.03 -11.92
CA ALA A 31 -1.65 11.37 -10.57
C ALA A 31 -1.36 10.12 -9.71
N ILE A 32 -2.00 8.99 -10.03
CA ILE A 32 -1.77 7.68 -9.41
C ILE A 32 -0.28 7.30 -9.53
N THR A 33 0.27 7.47 -10.73
CA THR A 33 1.66 7.14 -11.05
C THR A 33 2.62 8.25 -10.65
N ASN A 34 2.31 9.50 -11.01
CA ASN A 34 3.25 10.61 -10.89
C ASN A 34 3.40 11.14 -9.47
N GLU A 35 2.32 11.11 -8.68
CA GLU A 35 2.30 11.63 -7.32
C GLU A 35 2.18 10.49 -6.30
N GLY A 36 1.19 9.61 -6.47
CA GLY A 36 0.96 8.45 -5.60
C GLY A 36 2.06 7.39 -5.65
N HIS A 37 2.83 7.36 -6.75
CA HIS A 37 3.88 6.38 -7.02
C HIS A 37 3.42 4.92 -6.96
N ASP A 38 2.17 4.65 -7.35
CA ASP A 38 1.67 3.29 -7.53
C ASP A 38 2.14 2.71 -8.88
N LEU A 39 3.43 2.36 -8.88
CA LEU A 39 4.18 1.86 -10.02
C LEU A 39 5.36 1.05 -9.52
N MET A 40 5.94 0.25 -10.40
CA MET A 40 7.25 -0.35 -10.17
C MET A 40 7.90 -0.72 -11.49
N VAL A 41 9.24 -0.70 -11.52
CA VAL A 41 10.06 -1.26 -12.60
C VAL A 41 11.06 -2.21 -11.96
N SER A 42 11.28 -3.38 -12.55
CA SER A 42 12.24 -4.37 -12.04
C SER A 42 12.93 -5.10 -13.19
N LEU A 43 14.10 -5.66 -12.88
CA LEU A 43 14.85 -6.50 -13.82
C LEU A 43 14.72 -7.97 -13.44
N TYR A 44 14.72 -8.82 -14.47
CA TYR A 44 14.62 -10.27 -14.33
C TYR A 44 15.70 -10.94 -15.17
N ARG A 45 16.12 -12.12 -14.75
CA ARG A 45 17.03 -12.96 -15.54
C ARG A 45 16.30 -13.58 -16.72
N ALA A 46 17.04 -14.15 -17.67
CA ALA A 46 16.46 -14.76 -18.88
C ALA A 46 15.36 -15.81 -18.59
N ASP A 47 15.44 -16.51 -17.45
CA ASP A 47 14.45 -17.49 -16.97
C ASP A 47 13.22 -16.88 -16.26
N GLY A 48 13.15 -15.55 -16.14
CA GLY A 48 12.09 -14.81 -15.47
C GLY A 48 12.23 -14.71 -13.95
N SER A 49 13.33 -15.21 -13.35
CA SER A 49 13.61 -14.99 -11.92
C SER A 49 13.90 -13.51 -11.65
N LEU A 50 13.40 -12.99 -10.52
CA LEU A 50 13.64 -11.60 -10.11
C LEU A 50 15.14 -11.38 -9.89
N LEU A 51 15.74 -10.49 -10.67
CA LEU A 51 17.17 -10.15 -10.57
C LEU A 51 17.39 -8.98 -9.61
N MET A 52 16.61 -7.93 -9.78
CA MET A 52 16.68 -6.75 -8.94
C MET A 52 15.33 -6.05 -8.94
N GLY A 53 14.74 -5.98 -7.74
CA GLY A 53 13.52 -5.24 -7.48
C GLY A 53 13.75 -3.73 -7.50
N GLY A 54 12.83 -2.99 -8.13
CA GLY A 54 12.73 -1.55 -7.97
C GLY A 54 11.99 -1.13 -6.71
N VAL A 55 12.10 0.15 -6.38
CA VAL A 55 11.36 0.76 -5.26
C VAL A 55 10.09 1.41 -5.81
N GLY A 56 8.96 1.02 -5.24
CA GLY A 56 7.59 1.34 -5.67
C GLY A 56 6.61 0.62 -4.74
N PHE A 57 5.44 0.25 -5.27
CA PHE A 57 4.47 -0.54 -4.50
C PHE A 57 4.96 -2.01 -4.34
N LEU A 58 5.35 -2.38 -3.11
CA LEU A 58 6.12 -3.60 -2.82
C LEU A 58 5.33 -4.90 -3.01
N HIS A 59 4.00 -4.86 -2.96
CA HIS A 59 3.16 -6.04 -3.21
C HIS A 59 3.43 -6.66 -4.59
N HIS A 60 3.94 -5.89 -5.55
CA HIS A 60 4.09 -6.35 -6.92
C HIS A 60 5.41 -7.07 -7.19
N LEU A 61 6.41 -6.95 -6.31
CA LEU A 61 7.77 -7.49 -6.57
C LEU A 61 7.76 -8.96 -6.94
N THR A 62 7.05 -9.77 -6.14
CA THR A 62 6.93 -11.22 -6.34
C THR A 62 5.97 -11.56 -7.47
N SER A 63 4.85 -10.85 -7.54
CA SER A 63 3.83 -11.01 -8.58
C SER A 63 4.34 -10.71 -9.98
N ALA A 64 5.16 -9.67 -10.14
CA ALA A 64 5.78 -9.31 -11.41
C ALA A 64 6.77 -10.38 -11.90
N ALA A 65 7.47 -11.05 -10.98
CA ALA A 65 8.33 -12.20 -11.32
C ALA A 65 7.51 -13.35 -11.88
N GLU A 66 6.37 -13.66 -11.26
CA GLU A 66 5.47 -14.66 -11.80
C GLU A 66 4.83 -14.23 -13.13
N ALA A 67 4.48 -12.95 -13.29
CA ALA A 67 3.98 -12.41 -14.55
C ALA A 67 4.99 -12.63 -15.68
N CYS A 68 6.28 -12.37 -15.42
CA CYS A 68 7.36 -12.65 -16.37
C CYS A 68 7.44 -14.14 -16.71
N LYS A 69 7.45 -15.03 -15.71
CA LYS A 69 7.47 -16.49 -15.90
C LYS A 69 6.23 -16.98 -16.68
N ALA A 70 5.05 -16.41 -16.43
CA ALA A 70 3.82 -16.73 -17.14
C ALA A 70 3.86 -16.33 -18.62
N ILE A 71 4.39 -15.15 -18.93
CA ILE A 71 4.63 -14.71 -20.31
C ILE A 71 5.61 -15.64 -21.02
N ILE A 72 6.72 -16.01 -20.37
CA ILE A 72 7.71 -16.95 -20.92
C ILE A 72 7.04 -18.28 -21.31
N ARG A 73 6.25 -18.86 -20.40
CA ARG A 73 5.54 -20.13 -20.67
C ARG A 73 4.50 -19.99 -21.78
N ARG A 74 3.75 -18.89 -21.81
CA ARG A 74 2.66 -18.67 -22.80
C ARG A 74 3.17 -18.40 -24.21
N PHE A 75 4.31 -17.73 -24.33
CA PHE A 75 4.90 -17.31 -25.61
C PHE A 75 6.18 -18.08 -25.96
N GLU A 76 6.39 -19.27 -25.38
CA GLU A 76 7.53 -20.14 -25.70
C GLU A 76 7.69 -20.29 -27.23
N GLY A 77 8.92 -20.09 -27.71
CA GLY A 77 9.25 -20.10 -29.15
C GLY A 77 8.75 -18.91 -29.97
N ARG A 78 8.08 -17.92 -29.36
CA ARG A 78 7.49 -16.74 -30.03
C ARG A 78 7.91 -15.40 -29.41
N ILE A 79 8.99 -15.41 -28.64
CA ILE A 79 9.60 -14.25 -27.99
C ILE A 79 10.74 -13.74 -28.86
N ASN A 80 10.68 -12.47 -29.25
CA ASN A 80 11.67 -11.84 -30.10
C ASN A 80 12.16 -10.53 -29.51
N GLU A 81 13.31 -10.06 -30.00
CA GLU A 81 13.80 -8.71 -29.71
C GLU A 81 12.78 -7.66 -30.16
N GLY A 82 12.53 -6.66 -29.30
CA GLY A 82 11.56 -5.60 -29.56
C GLY A 82 10.11 -5.93 -29.20
N ASP A 83 9.81 -7.16 -28.76
CA ASP A 83 8.47 -7.50 -28.27
C ASP A 83 8.16 -6.78 -26.95
N VAL A 84 6.87 -6.49 -26.70
CA VAL A 84 6.38 -6.09 -25.37
C VAL A 84 5.06 -6.83 -25.12
N PHE A 85 4.99 -7.53 -23.99
CA PHE A 85 3.83 -8.31 -23.59
C PHE A 85 3.03 -7.61 -22.50
N LEU A 86 1.70 -7.70 -22.57
CA LEU A 86 0.77 -7.14 -21.60
C LEU A 86 0.07 -8.26 -20.84
N THR A 87 0.00 -8.16 -19.51
CA THR A 87 -0.84 -9.03 -18.66
C THR A 87 -1.39 -8.27 -17.46
N ASN A 88 -2.60 -8.58 -17.04
CA ASN A 88 -3.25 -7.99 -15.86
C ASN A 88 -4.22 -8.99 -15.20
N CYS A 89 -4.10 -10.28 -15.50
CA CYS A 89 -4.98 -11.31 -14.94
C CYS A 89 -4.60 -11.63 -13.50
N PRO A 90 -5.50 -11.40 -12.50
CA PRO A 90 -5.17 -11.65 -11.11
C PRO A 90 -4.96 -13.13 -10.80
N TYR A 91 -5.71 -14.01 -11.46
CA TYR A 91 -5.53 -15.47 -11.35
C TYR A 91 -4.27 -15.99 -12.03
N THR A 92 -3.52 -15.14 -12.73
CA THR A 92 -2.20 -15.48 -13.28
C THR A 92 -1.08 -14.92 -12.42
N ALA A 93 -1.09 -13.60 -12.18
CA ALA A 93 -0.01 -12.95 -11.44
C ALA A 93 -0.36 -11.54 -10.93
N ALA A 94 -1.23 -10.78 -11.61
CA ALA A 94 -1.56 -9.42 -11.20
C ALA A 94 -2.27 -9.40 -9.83
N LEU A 95 -2.33 -8.23 -9.18
CA LEU A 95 -3.01 -8.14 -7.87
C LEU A 95 -4.51 -7.93 -8.07
N HIS A 96 -4.87 -7.08 -9.02
CA HIS A 96 -6.22 -6.89 -9.56
C HIS A 96 -6.15 -6.42 -11.03
N THR A 97 -7.28 -6.21 -11.68
CA THR A 97 -7.36 -5.92 -13.13
C THR A 97 -6.77 -4.57 -13.51
N SER A 98 -6.87 -3.55 -12.67
CA SER A 98 -6.31 -2.22 -12.93
C SER A 98 -4.78 -2.19 -12.94
N ASP A 99 -4.12 -3.18 -12.34
CA ASP A 99 -2.66 -3.28 -12.38
C ASP A 99 -2.23 -3.95 -13.67
N VAL A 100 -1.84 -3.14 -14.65
CA VAL A 100 -1.34 -3.63 -15.94
C VAL A 100 0.16 -3.81 -15.84
N TYR A 101 0.64 -4.98 -16.27
CA TYR A 101 2.06 -5.32 -16.36
C TYR A 101 2.49 -5.32 -17.81
N LEU A 102 3.57 -4.60 -18.12
CA LEU A 102 4.29 -4.71 -19.39
C LEU A 102 5.63 -5.41 -19.19
N VAL A 103 5.82 -6.54 -19.86
CA VAL A 103 7.00 -7.40 -19.79
C VAL A 103 7.74 -7.35 -21.12
N ALA A 104 9.01 -6.94 -21.12
CA ALA A 104 9.82 -6.75 -22.30
C ALA A 104 11.12 -7.59 -22.24
N PRO A 105 11.40 -8.45 -23.23
CA PRO A 105 12.65 -9.19 -23.31
C PRO A 105 13.80 -8.28 -23.71
N ILE A 106 14.97 -8.52 -23.12
CA ILE A 106 16.22 -7.83 -23.43
C ILE A 106 17.11 -8.85 -24.14
N HIS A 107 17.38 -8.59 -25.42
CA HIS A 107 18.27 -9.42 -26.24
C HIS A 107 19.63 -8.73 -26.43
N TYR A 108 20.68 -9.54 -26.60
CA TYR A 108 22.01 -9.10 -27.02
C TYR A 108 22.55 -10.12 -28.03
N GLU A 109 22.96 -9.65 -29.22
CA GLU A 109 23.43 -10.50 -30.32
C GLU A 109 22.46 -11.68 -30.64
N GLY A 110 21.15 -11.39 -30.67
CA GLY A 110 20.11 -12.38 -30.95
C GLY A 110 19.81 -13.37 -29.83
N LYS A 111 20.41 -13.23 -28.65
CA LYS A 111 20.16 -14.07 -27.47
C LYS A 111 19.41 -13.30 -26.40
N LEU A 112 18.38 -13.91 -25.82
CA LEU A 112 17.69 -13.38 -24.63
C LEU A 112 18.65 -13.42 -23.43
N VAL A 113 18.95 -12.26 -22.84
CA VAL A 113 19.88 -12.13 -21.70
C VAL A 113 19.19 -11.71 -20.41
N ALA A 114 18.06 -11.00 -20.48
CA ALA A 114 17.31 -10.52 -19.33
C ALA A 114 15.88 -10.13 -19.74
N TRP A 115 15.08 -9.72 -18.77
CA TRP A 115 13.81 -9.04 -19.00
C TRP A 115 13.72 -7.76 -18.16
N SER A 116 12.94 -6.81 -18.63
CA SER A 116 12.40 -5.71 -17.84
C SER A 116 10.90 -5.91 -17.70
N ALA A 117 10.36 -5.73 -16.51
CA ALA A 117 8.93 -5.60 -16.34
C ALA A 117 8.61 -4.36 -15.51
N CYS A 118 7.52 -3.70 -15.88
CA CYS A 118 6.94 -2.64 -15.10
C CYS A 118 5.45 -2.88 -14.92
N PHE A 119 4.89 -2.32 -13.87
CA PHE A 119 3.45 -2.21 -13.70
C PHE A 119 3.06 -0.77 -13.41
N VAL A 120 1.83 -0.42 -13.78
CA VAL A 120 1.14 0.81 -13.41
C VAL A 120 -0.30 0.44 -13.09
N HIS A 121 -0.85 1.06 -12.03
CA HIS A 121 -2.29 1.12 -11.86
C HIS A 121 -2.88 2.09 -12.89
N VAL A 122 -3.48 1.56 -13.94
CA VAL A 122 -3.94 2.38 -15.08
C VAL A 122 -5.15 3.22 -14.69
N TYR A 123 -5.29 4.37 -15.36
CA TYR A 123 -6.34 5.34 -15.08
C TYR A 123 -7.78 4.79 -15.13
N ASP A 124 -8.07 3.87 -16.07
CA ASP A 124 -9.34 3.14 -16.16
C ASP A 124 -9.11 1.80 -16.87
N ILE A 125 -9.90 0.79 -16.52
CA ILE A 125 -9.80 -0.57 -17.11
C ILE A 125 -11.12 -1.08 -17.69
N GLY A 126 -12.12 -0.19 -17.85
CA GLY A 126 -13.43 -0.57 -18.37
C GLY A 126 -14.28 -1.40 -17.41
N ALA A 127 -14.00 -1.34 -16.10
CA ALA A 127 -14.82 -1.99 -15.09
C ALA A 127 -16.20 -1.33 -14.99
N MET A 128 -17.15 -1.98 -14.31
CA MET A 128 -18.50 -1.44 -14.12
C MET A 128 -18.52 -0.08 -13.38
N VAL A 129 -17.51 0.16 -12.52
CA VAL A 129 -17.27 1.44 -11.85
C VAL A 129 -16.01 2.12 -12.42
N PRO A 130 -16.04 3.44 -12.68
CA PRO A 130 -14.85 4.19 -13.13
C PRO A 130 -13.66 4.04 -12.18
N GLY A 131 -12.46 3.91 -12.74
CA GLY A 131 -11.22 3.74 -11.96
C GLY A 131 -10.92 2.29 -11.54
N GLY A 132 -11.80 1.34 -11.87
CA GLY A 132 -11.53 -0.10 -11.73
C GLY A 132 -11.80 -0.69 -10.34
N PHE A 133 -11.90 0.13 -9.30
CA PHE A 133 -12.33 -0.30 -7.96
C PHE A 133 -13.85 -0.42 -7.89
N SER A 134 -14.36 -1.66 -7.89
CA SER A 134 -15.79 -1.94 -8.10
C SER A 134 -16.43 -2.57 -6.84
N PRO A 135 -16.91 -1.77 -5.87
CA PRO A 135 -17.47 -2.30 -4.61
C PRO A 135 -18.67 -3.24 -4.80
N ASP A 136 -19.47 -3.03 -5.85
CA ASP A 136 -20.66 -3.83 -6.17
C ASP A 136 -20.40 -4.99 -7.14
N SER A 137 -19.14 -5.18 -7.54
CA SER A 137 -18.70 -6.33 -8.34
C SER A 137 -19.06 -7.64 -7.63
N ARG A 138 -19.75 -8.53 -8.36
CA ARG A 138 -20.08 -9.90 -7.89
C ARG A 138 -19.13 -10.95 -8.45
N ASP A 139 -18.42 -10.60 -9.52
CA ASP A 139 -17.47 -11.46 -10.19
C ASP A 139 -16.46 -10.65 -11.00
N ILE A 140 -15.34 -11.28 -11.31
CA ILE A 140 -14.26 -10.70 -12.12
C ILE A 140 -14.73 -10.19 -13.50
N PHE A 141 -15.84 -10.68 -14.04
CA PHE A 141 -16.29 -10.27 -15.38
C PHE A 141 -16.81 -8.84 -15.41
N THR A 142 -17.16 -8.28 -14.26
CA THR A 142 -17.56 -6.87 -14.11
C THR A 142 -16.42 -5.94 -13.69
N GLU A 143 -15.21 -6.48 -13.51
CA GLU A 143 -14.03 -5.74 -13.01
C GLU A 143 -13.11 -5.25 -14.14
N GLY A 144 -13.64 -5.21 -15.36
CA GLY A 144 -12.98 -4.66 -16.54
C GLY A 144 -12.12 -5.66 -17.29
N PHE A 145 -11.30 -5.14 -18.20
CA PHE A 145 -10.47 -5.97 -19.07
C PHE A 145 -9.48 -6.80 -18.26
N SER A 146 -9.35 -8.08 -18.62
CA SER A 146 -8.40 -8.99 -17.98
C SER A 146 -7.82 -9.96 -19.00
N SER A 147 -6.49 -10.06 -19.06
CA SER A 147 -5.80 -10.97 -19.96
C SER A 147 -4.65 -11.72 -19.28
N PRO A 148 -4.50 -13.03 -19.52
CA PRO A 148 -3.36 -13.82 -19.04
C PRO A 148 -2.08 -13.58 -19.85
N GLY A 149 -2.15 -12.75 -20.91
CA GLY A 149 -0.98 -12.40 -21.72
C GLY A 149 -1.33 -12.11 -23.18
N LEU A 150 -1.03 -10.89 -23.64
CA LEU A 150 -1.08 -10.42 -25.02
C LEU A 150 0.29 -9.93 -25.47
N LYS A 151 0.54 -9.90 -26.78
CA LYS A 151 1.70 -9.24 -27.37
C LYS A 151 1.27 -7.86 -27.87
N LEU A 152 1.55 -6.81 -27.09
CA LEU A 152 1.16 -5.42 -27.38
C LEU A 152 2.07 -4.78 -28.43
N VAL A 153 3.37 -5.11 -28.41
CA VAL A 153 4.35 -4.69 -29.42
C VAL A 153 4.98 -5.95 -30.00
N ASP A 154 5.02 -6.09 -31.32
CA ASP A 154 5.65 -7.19 -32.04
C ASP A 154 6.87 -6.67 -32.80
N ARG A 155 8.07 -7.08 -32.37
CA ARG A 155 9.35 -6.67 -32.97
C ARG A 155 9.50 -5.15 -33.16
N GLY A 156 9.04 -4.37 -32.18
CA GLY A 156 9.09 -2.91 -32.21
C GLY A 156 7.91 -2.22 -32.91
N GLU A 157 6.99 -2.98 -33.51
CA GLU A 157 5.78 -2.45 -34.13
C GLU A 157 4.58 -2.61 -33.16
N MET A 158 3.85 -1.52 -32.92
CA MET A 158 2.66 -1.54 -32.07
C MET A 158 1.56 -2.39 -32.72
N ASN A 159 0.96 -3.31 -31.96
CA ASN A 159 -0.24 -3.99 -32.39
C ASN A 159 -1.45 -3.07 -32.20
N THR A 160 -1.82 -2.36 -33.27
CA THR A 160 -2.90 -1.37 -33.26
C THR A 160 -4.25 -2.01 -32.94
N ASP A 161 -4.53 -3.23 -33.40
CA ASP A 161 -5.80 -3.91 -33.09
C ASP A 161 -5.98 -4.11 -31.58
N ILE A 162 -4.90 -4.49 -30.88
CA ILE A 162 -4.93 -4.65 -29.43
C ILE A 162 -5.05 -3.28 -28.74
N MET A 163 -4.23 -2.30 -29.15
CA MET A 163 -4.27 -0.96 -28.56
C MET A 163 -5.65 -0.33 -28.73
N ASP A 164 -6.18 -0.28 -29.95
CA ASP A 164 -7.48 0.33 -30.27
C ASP A 164 -8.62 -0.40 -29.54
N THR A 165 -8.54 -1.73 -29.40
CA THR A 165 -9.51 -2.49 -28.60
C THR A 165 -9.47 -2.07 -27.13
N LEU A 166 -8.28 -1.99 -26.52
CA LEU A 166 -8.13 -1.57 -25.12
C LEU A 166 -8.66 -0.15 -24.90
N LEU A 167 -8.27 0.79 -25.77
CA LEU A 167 -8.68 2.19 -25.69
C LEU A 167 -10.19 2.37 -25.91
N ASN A 168 -10.82 1.54 -26.74
CA ASN A 168 -12.27 1.58 -26.95
C ASN A 168 -13.09 0.99 -25.77
N MET A 169 -12.45 0.28 -24.84
CA MET A 169 -13.12 -0.32 -23.68
C MET A 169 -13.00 0.53 -22.40
N VAL A 170 -12.30 1.66 -22.45
CA VAL A 170 -12.04 2.52 -21.29
C VAL A 170 -12.67 3.90 -21.48
N ARG A 171 -12.87 4.59 -20.36
CA ARG A 171 -13.52 5.92 -20.32
C ARG A 171 -12.61 7.06 -20.77
N ALA A 172 -11.34 7.02 -20.37
CA ALA A 172 -10.35 8.05 -20.70
C ALA A 172 -9.21 7.45 -21.53
N PRO A 173 -9.43 7.17 -22.84
CA PRO A 173 -8.46 6.51 -23.69
C PRO A 173 -7.14 7.28 -23.81
N GLU A 174 -7.15 8.61 -23.79
CA GLU A 174 -5.92 9.41 -23.87
C GLU A 174 -5.05 9.19 -22.63
N MET A 175 -5.65 9.11 -21.44
CA MET A 175 -4.93 8.88 -20.19
C MET A 175 -4.37 7.46 -20.12
N VAL A 176 -5.17 6.46 -20.48
CA VAL A 176 -4.73 5.06 -20.53
C VAL A 176 -3.63 4.86 -21.58
N ALA A 177 -3.72 5.54 -22.73
CA ALA A 177 -2.67 5.52 -23.74
C ALA A 177 -1.36 6.12 -23.22
N LEU A 178 -1.41 7.20 -22.41
CA LEU A 178 -0.23 7.76 -21.76
C LEU A 178 0.36 6.79 -20.73
N ASP A 179 -0.45 6.11 -19.93
CA ASP A 179 0.03 5.10 -18.98
C ASP A 179 0.75 3.96 -19.72
N LEU A 180 0.13 3.37 -20.75
CA LEU A 180 0.75 2.31 -21.55
C LEU A 180 2.03 2.79 -22.25
N SER A 181 2.02 4.02 -22.79
CA SER A 181 3.19 4.61 -23.43
C SER A 181 4.34 4.83 -22.45
N SER A 182 4.04 5.26 -21.22
CA SER A 182 5.03 5.46 -20.16
C SER A 182 5.72 4.15 -19.79
N MET A 183 4.97 3.06 -19.72
CA MET A 183 5.47 1.73 -19.44
C MET A 183 6.36 1.20 -20.57
N ILE A 184 5.97 1.41 -21.83
CA ILE A 184 6.79 1.07 -23.01
C ILE A 184 8.10 1.87 -22.99
N ALA A 185 8.03 3.17 -22.71
CA ALA A 185 9.20 4.05 -22.62
C ALA A 185 10.17 3.59 -21.52
N ALA A 186 9.66 3.28 -20.33
CA ALA A 186 10.45 2.76 -19.21
C ALA A 186 11.16 1.45 -19.56
N ASN A 187 10.45 0.50 -20.17
CA ASN A 187 11.03 -0.77 -20.63
C ASN A 187 12.08 -0.59 -21.74
N ASN A 188 11.90 0.39 -22.63
CA ASN A 188 12.88 0.73 -23.66
C ASN A 188 14.17 1.29 -23.04
N VAL A 189 14.07 2.17 -22.05
CA VAL A 189 15.22 2.71 -21.30
C VAL A 189 15.95 1.58 -20.56
N ALA A 190 15.20 0.70 -19.88
CA ALA A 190 15.78 -0.44 -19.20
C ALA A 190 16.55 -1.36 -20.17
N ARG A 191 15.97 -1.63 -21.36
CA ARG A 191 16.64 -2.39 -22.44
C ARG A 191 17.93 -1.73 -22.88
N GLU A 192 17.91 -0.45 -23.24
CA GLU A 192 19.09 0.28 -23.72
C GLU A 192 20.23 0.25 -22.69
N ARG A 193 19.92 0.53 -21.42
CA ARG A 193 20.91 0.58 -20.34
C ARG A 193 21.46 -0.81 -20.00
N MET A 194 20.63 -1.85 -20.07
CA MET A 194 21.08 -3.23 -19.86
C MET A 194 21.97 -3.72 -21.02
N VAL A 195 21.61 -3.40 -22.28
CA VAL A 195 22.43 -3.72 -23.45
C VAL A 195 23.81 -3.03 -23.35
N ALA A 196 23.85 -1.74 -23.02
CA ALA A 196 25.11 -1.02 -22.84
C ALA A 196 25.99 -1.61 -21.71
N LEU A 197 25.37 -2.16 -20.66
CA LEU A 197 26.07 -2.88 -19.60
C LEU A 197 26.69 -4.18 -20.12
N VAL A 198 25.93 -4.95 -20.90
CA VAL A 198 26.38 -6.21 -21.52
C VAL A 198 27.48 -5.97 -22.55
N GLU A 199 27.38 -4.93 -23.39
CA GLU A 199 28.43 -4.54 -24.35
C GLU A 199 29.75 -4.23 -23.66
N LYS A 200 29.69 -3.53 -22.52
CA LYS A 200 30.89 -3.07 -21.81
C LYS A 200 31.63 -4.19 -21.07
N TYR A 201 30.91 -5.09 -20.41
CA TYR A 201 31.51 -6.12 -19.55
C TYR A 201 31.45 -7.53 -20.14
N GLY A 202 30.72 -7.72 -21.24
CA GLY A 202 30.49 -9.01 -21.87
C GLY A 202 29.33 -9.79 -21.22
N PRO A 203 28.56 -10.57 -22.02
CA PRO A 203 27.36 -11.27 -21.55
C PRO A 203 27.65 -12.31 -20.47
N VAL A 204 28.79 -13.01 -20.57
CA VAL A 204 29.19 -14.04 -19.59
C VAL A 204 29.46 -13.42 -18.22
N SER A 205 30.18 -12.30 -18.18
CA SER A 205 30.49 -11.63 -16.91
C SER A 205 29.24 -11.02 -16.31
N VAL A 206 28.38 -10.37 -17.10
CA VAL A 206 27.11 -9.83 -16.59
C VAL A 206 26.22 -10.93 -16.03
N ASP A 207 25.99 -12.03 -16.74
CA ASP A 207 25.18 -13.15 -16.22
C ASP A 207 25.81 -13.77 -14.96
N GLN A 208 27.13 -13.94 -14.91
CA GLN A 208 27.82 -14.42 -13.70
C GLN A 208 27.60 -13.47 -12.51
N ALA A 209 27.64 -12.15 -12.73
CA ALA A 209 27.36 -11.17 -11.69
C ALA A 209 25.90 -11.24 -11.23
N CYS A 210 24.96 -11.36 -12.17
CA CYS A 210 23.53 -11.52 -11.89
C CYS A 210 23.24 -12.76 -11.04
N GLN A 211 23.80 -13.92 -11.43
CA GLN A 211 23.68 -15.15 -10.65
C GLN A 211 24.30 -15.01 -9.26
N SER A 212 25.52 -14.45 -9.18
CA SER A 212 26.21 -14.26 -7.90
C SER A 212 25.44 -13.34 -6.96
N LEU A 213 24.73 -12.35 -7.49
CA LEU A 213 23.89 -11.43 -6.73
C LEU A 213 22.68 -12.14 -6.11
N VAL A 214 22.02 -13.01 -6.88
CA VAL A 214 20.90 -13.83 -6.39
C VAL A 214 21.37 -14.80 -5.32
N ASP A 215 22.47 -15.51 -5.55
CA ASP A 215 23.01 -16.48 -4.59
C ASP A 215 23.52 -15.80 -3.31
N GLN A 216 24.15 -14.62 -3.43
CA GLN A 216 24.55 -13.81 -2.28
C GLN A 216 23.34 -13.39 -1.44
N SER A 217 22.22 -13.04 -2.08
CA SER A 217 21.02 -12.58 -1.39
C SER A 217 20.32 -13.74 -0.68
N GLU A 218 20.26 -14.92 -1.31
CA GLU A 218 19.81 -16.15 -0.65
C GLU A 218 20.65 -16.45 0.59
N GLN A 219 21.98 -16.51 0.45
CA GLN A 219 22.86 -16.85 1.57
C GLN A 219 22.75 -15.82 2.70
N SER A 220 22.76 -14.53 2.37
CA SER A 220 22.64 -13.46 3.37
C SER A 220 21.31 -13.53 4.14
N PHE A 221 20.23 -13.87 3.44
CA PHE A 221 18.93 -13.99 4.09
C PHE A 221 18.83 -15.26 4.95
N ARG A 222 19.35 -16.40 4.48
CA ARG A 222 19.46 -17.63 5.28
C ARG A 222 20.31 -17.43 6.53
N ASP A 223 21.43 -16.71 6.42
CA ASP A 223 22.28 -16.37 7.56
C ASP A 223 21.53 -15.50 8.56
N ARG A 224 20.78 -14.48 8.09
CA ARG A 224 19.92 -13.67 8.96
C ARG A 224 18.85 -14.48 9.66
N LEU A 225 18.21 -15.42 8.96
CA LEU A 225 17.23 -16.32 9.58
C LEU A 225 17.90 -17.18 10.65
N CYS A 226 19.11 -17.71 10.44
CA CYS A 226 19.84 -18.48 11.45
C CYS A 226 20.13 -17.69 12.74
N GLU A 227 20.24 -16.36 12.68
CA GLU A 227 20.46 -15.51 13.85
C GLU A 227 19.17 -15.19 14.65
N LEU A 228 18.00 -15.47 14.09
CA LEU A 228 16.70 -15.26 14.72
C LEU A 228 16.27 -16.52 15.48
N PRO A 229 15.40 -16.42 16.51
CA PRO A 229 14.96 -17.60 17.26
C PRO A 229 14.05 -18.50 16.40
N ASP A 230 14.21 -19.82 16.50
CA ASP A 230 13.21 -20.79 16.02
C ASP A 230 11.91 -20.66 16.81
N GLY A 231 10.77 -20.81 16.13
CA GLY A 231 9.48 -20.62 16.78
C GLY A 231 8.30 -20.53 15.83
N ARG A 232 7.14 -20.29 16.43
CA ARG A 232 5.87 -20.06 15.76
C ARG A 232 5.26 -18.78 16.31
N TRP A 233 4.94 -17.84 15.42
CA TRP A 233 4.32 -16.56 15.75
C TRP A 233 3.00 -16.46 15.01
N GLU A 234 1.97 -16.03 15.73
CA GLU A 234 0.62 -15.99 15.19
C GLU A 234 0.07 -14.57 15.25
N SER A 235 -0.67 -14.21 14.20
CA SER A 235 -1.44 -12.98 14.12
C SER A 235 -2.79 -13.25 13.47
N ARG A 236 -3.74 -12.38 13.73
CA ARG A 236 -5.06 -12.39 13.14
C ARG A 236 -5.44 -10.97 12.78
N GLN A 237 -6.07 -10.80 11.63
CA GLN A 237 -6.59 -9.54 11.16
C GLN A 237 -8.08 -9.69 10.90
N TYR A 238 -8.84 -8.66 11.28
CA TYR A 238 -10.26 -8.57 11.01
C TYR A 238 -10.51 -7.30 10.22
N PHE A 239 -11.43 -7.38 9.28
CA PHE A 239 -11.92 -6.21 8.57
C PHE A 239 -13.36 -6.43 8.14
N ASP A 240 -14.09 -5.33 8.14
CA ASP A 240 -15.52 -5.28 7.91
C ASP A 240 -15.84 -4.65 6.56
N ILE A 241 -16.79 -5.28 5.86
CA ILE A 241 -17.43 -4.75 4.66
C ILE A 241 -18.93 -4.85 4.90
N GLU A 242 -19.61 -3.70 4.85
CA GLU A 242 -21.04 -3.64 5.21
C GLU A 242 -21.27 -4.28 6.59
N ASP A 243 -22.12 -5.30 6.68
CA ASP A 243 -22.42 -6.05 7.89
C ASP A 243 -21.61 -7.34 8.09
N GLU A 244 -20.71 -7.66 7.16
CA GLU A 244 -19.90 -8.87 7.20
C GLU A 244 -18.49 -8.57 7.74
N THR A 245 -17.96 -9.50 8.55
CA THR A 245 -16.58 -9.43 9.05
C THR A 245 -15.79 -10.60 8.53
N TYR A 246 -14.66 -10.30 7.90
CA TYR A 246 -13.72 -11.27 7.36
C TYR A 246 -12.50 -11.38 8.27
N ARG A 247 -11.83 -12.54 8.22
CA ARG A 247 -10.60 -12.77 8.98
C ARG A 247 -9.49 -13.33 8.10
N VAL A 248 -8.28 -12.85 8.34
CA VAL A 248 -7.04 -13.46 7.87
C VAL A 248 -6.27 -13.94 9.09
N LEU A 249 -6.00 -15.25 9.13
CA LEU A 249 -5.18 -15.86 10.17
C LEU A 249 -3.81 -16.17 9.59
N LEU A 250 -2.75 -15.87 10.32
CA LEU A 250 -1.39 -16.22 9.93
C LEU A 250 -0.68 -16.91 11.08
N ALA A 251 -0.21 -18.12 10.84
CA ALA A 251 0.83 -18.77 11.64
C ALA A 251 2.14 -18.78 10.85
N MET A 252 3.10 -17.96 11.29
CA MET A 252 4.45 -17.93 10.73
C MET A 252 5.33 -18.87 11.54
N THR A 253 5.99 -19.83 10.88
CA THR A 253 6.95 -20.75 11.53
C THR A 253 8.34 -20.50 11.00
N LYS A 254 9.31 -20.30 11.88
CA LYS A 254 10.74 -20.18 11.55
C LYS A 254 11.44 -21.41 12.08
N ASN A 255 12.13 -22.09 11.17
CA ASN A 255 12.92 -23.27 11.47
C ASN A 255 14.26 -23.15 10.76
N LYS A 256 15.34 -23.03 11.54
CA LYS A 256 16.70 -22.79 11.05
C LYS A 256 16.78 -21.59 10.11
N ASP A 257 16.93 -21.85 8.82
CA ASP A 257 17.14 -20.89 7.75
C ASP A 257 15.91 -20.77 6.82
N THR A 258 14.73 -21.15 7.29
CA THR A 258 13.48 -21.14 6.51
C THR A 258 12.32 -20.50 7.27
N LEU A 259 11.39 -19.90 6.50
CA LEU A 259 10.09 -19.42 7.01
C LEU A 259 8.94 -20.08 6.26
N THR A 260 7.88 -20.43 6.99
CA THR A 260 6.61 -20.89 6.45
C THR A 260 5.49 -19.96 6.90
N PHE A 261 4.73 -19.42 5.97
CA PHE A 261 3.53 -18.61 6.21
C PHE A 261 2.28 -19.47 5.97
N ASP A 262 1.57 -19.82 7.05
CA ASP A 262 0.36 -20.66 6.98
C ASP A 262 -0.90 -19.83 7.26
N PHE A 263 -1.77 -19.75 6.26
CA PHE A 263 -3.04 -19.02 6.30
C PHE A 263 -4.27 -19.89 6.57
N THR A 264 -4.07 -21.15 6.98
CA THR A 264 -5.15 -22.07 7.31
C THR A 264 -6.11 -21.48 8.36
N GLY A 265 -7.41 -21.54 8.07
CA GLY A 265 -8.46 -21.01 8.94
C GLY A 265 -8.89 -19.56 8.66
N SER A 266 -8.24 -18.89 7.72
CA SER A 266 -8.74 -17.64 7.11
C SER A 266 -10.14 -17.83 6.50
N SER A 267 -10.90 -16.75 6.35
CA SER A 267 -12.25 -16.79 5.80
C SER A 267 -12.29 -17.44 4.40
N GLU A 268 -13.42 -18.07 4.09
CA GLU A 268 -13.78 -18.42 2.71
C GLU A 268 -13.79 -17.16 1.83
N GLN A 269 -13.60 -17.34 0.52
CA GLN A 269 -13.64 -16.24 -0.43
C GLN A 269 -14.95 -15.44 -0.33
N SER A 270 -14.83 -14.11 -0.33
CA SER A 270 -15.91 -13.15 -0.23
C SER A 270 -16.70 -13.04 -1.53
N LYS A 271 -17.97 -12.62 -1.41
CA LYS A 271 -18.80 -12.15 -2.52
C LYS A 271 -18.49 -10.72 -2.99
N TYR A 272 -17.65 -10.00 -2.25
CA TYR A 272 -17.16 -8.65 -2.55
C TYR A 272 -15.74 -8.70 -3.10
N GLY A 273 -15.31 -7.67 -3.81
CA GLY A 273 -14.01 -7.60 -4.50
C GLY A 273 -12.75 -7.64 -3.63
N ILE A 274 -12.86 -7.89 -2.33
CA ILE A 274 -11.78 -7.88 -1.33
C ILE A 274 -10.87 -9.12 -1.35
N ASN A 275 -11.18 -10.11 -2.18
CA ASN A 275 -10.39 -11.34 -2.30
C ASN A 275 -9.03 -11.07 -2.95
N CYS A 276 -8.07 -11.96 -2.73
CA CYS A 276 -6.84 -11.98 -3.53
C CYS A 276 -6.45 -13.41 -3.97
N ALA A 277 -5.73 -13.47 -5.11
CA ALA A 277 -5.20 -14.71 -5.65
C ALA A 277 -3.87 -15.09 -4.97
N TYR A 278 -3.42 -16.33 -5.18
CA TYR A 278 -2.22 -16.90 -4.54
C TYR A 278 -0.99 -15.97 -4.57
N TRP A 279 -0.62 -15.43 -5.73
CA TRP A 279 0.57 -14.59 -5.87
C TRP A 279 0.42 -13.20 -5.25
N ALA A 280 -0.82 -12.71 -5.12
CA ALA A 280 -1.10 -11.49 -4.40
C ALA A 280 -0.88 -11.64 -2.88
N SER A 281 -1.16 -12.82 -2.32
CA SER A 281 -0.79 -13.14 -0.93
C SER A 281 0.71 -13.20 -0.71
N TRP A 282 1.48 -13.68 -1.69
CA TRP A 282 2.95 -13.53 -1.67
C TRP A 282 3.35 -12.07 -1.54
N GLY A 283 2.79 -11.21 -2.40
CA GLY A 283 3.03 -9.76 -2.34
C GLY A 283 2.75 -9.18 -0.95
N GLY A 284 1.60 -9.54 -0.36
CA GLY A 284 1.18 -9.06 0.95
C GLY A 284 2.19 -9.32 2.07
N PHE A 285 2.71 -10.55 2.20
CA PHE A 285 3.64 -10.85 3.28
C PHE A 285 5.10 -10.46 2.96
N PHE A 286 5.44 -10.28 1.67
CA PHE A 286 6.76 -9.77 1.27
C PHE A 286 6.92 -8.27 1.49
N ALA A 287 5.85 -7.49 1.35
CA ALA A 287 5.90 -6.05 1.57
C ALA A 287 6.49 -5.63 2.92
N PRO A 288 6.16 -6.24 4.07
CA PRO A 288 6.84 -5.97 5.33
C PRO A 288 8.12 -6.78 5.52
N LEU A 289 8.25 -7.96 4.90
CA LEU A 289 9.46 -8.79 5.01
C LEU A 289 10.68 -8.07 4.43
N PHE A 290 10.57 -7.47 3.26
CA PHE A 290 11.69 -6.78 2.61
C PHE A 290 12.29 -5.66 3.47
N PRO A 291 11.54 -4.66 3.94
CA PRO A 291 12.09 -3.60 4.78
C PRO A 291 12.47 -4.06 6.19
N LEU A 292 11.78 -5.05 6.79
CA LEU A 292 12.07 -5.47 8.18
C LEU A 292 13.19 -6.50 8.29
N LEU A 293 13.34 -7.38 7.31
CA LEU A 293 14.32 -8.47 7.32
C LEU A 293 15.38 -8.34 6.22
N CYS A 294 15.21 -7.49 5.21
CA CYS A 294 16.12 -7.39 4.07
C CYS A 294 16.53 -5.93 3.77
N TYR A 295 16.58 -5.05 4.78
CA TYR A 295 16.94 -3.63 4.61
C TYR A 295 18.35 -3.40 4.03
N ASP A 296 19.26 -4.37 4.16
CA ASP A 296 20.63 -4.35 3.66
C ASP A 296 20.92 -5.50 2.66
N ILE A 297 19.89 -6.24 2.24
CA ILE A 297 19.99 -7.33 1.26
C ILE A 297 19.33 -6.87 -0.05
N THR A 298 19.93 -7.23 -1.19
CA THR A 298 19.29 -6.92 -2.48
C THR A 298 18.01 -7.73 -2.65
N TRP A 299 16.91 -7.08 -2.99
CA TRP A 299 15.62 -7.73 -3.19
C TRP A 299 15.58 -8.43 -4.55
N ASN A 300 15.68 -9.76 -4.51
CA ASN A 300 15.68 -10.62 -5.69
C ASN A 300 15.17 -12.02 -5.34
N ASP A 301 15.12 -12.91 -6.34
CA ASP A 301 14.59 -14.27 -6.23
C ASP A 301 15.30 -15.11 -5.13
N GLY A 302 16.52 -14.75 -4.74
CA GLY A 302 17.27 -15.42 -3.67
C GLY A 302 16.58 -15.32 -2.31
N VAL A 303 15.91 -14.20 -2.03
CA VAL A 303 15.15 -13.98 -0.78
C VAL A 303 13.90 -14.86 -0.74
N LEU A 304 13.36 -15.26 -1.89
CA LEU A 304 12.14 -16.08 -1.99
C LEU A 304 12.41 -17.56 -1.71
N ARG A 305 13.62 -18.06 -2.04
CA ARG A 305 13.99 -19.49 -1.96
C ARG A 305 13.83 -20.13 -0.55
N PRO A 306 14.13 -19.46 0.57
CA PRO A 306 13.90 -20.03 1.92
C PRO A 306 12.46 -19.86 2.43
N ILE A 307 11.53 -19.36 1.62
CA ILE A 307 10.15 -19.07 2.02
C ILE A 307 9.18 -20.08 1.43
N SER A 308 8.17 -20.44 2.21
CA SER A 308 7.03 -21.24 1.77
C SER A 308 5.71 -20.63 2.24
N MET A 309 4.64 -20.82 1.47
CA MET A 309 3.30 -20.36 1.82
C MET A 309 2.29 -21.50 1.71
N ILE A 310 1.45 -21.64 2.74
CA ILE A 310 0.27 -22.49 2.76
C ILE A 310 -0.95 -21.58 2.74
N ALA A 311 -1.65 -21.52 1.61
CA ALA A 311 -2.87 -20.75 1.45
C ALA A 311 -3.94 -21.66 0.82
N PRO A 312 -4.90 -22.19 1.61
CA PRO A 312 -5.93 -23.08 1.08
C PRO A 312 -6.73 -22.42 -0.06
N GLU A 313 -6.93 -23.16 -1.15
CA GLU A 313 -7.72 -22.70 -2.30
C GLU A 313 -9.18 -22.43 -1.89
N GLY A 314 -9.80 -21.40 -2.46
CA GLY A 314 -11.16 -20.99 -2.14
C GLY A 314 -11.29 -20.11 -0.88
N THR A 315 -10.16 -19.67 -0.33
CA THR A 315 -10.13 -18.72 0.79
C THR A 315 -9.96 -17.29 0.30
N ILE A 316 -10.20 -16.31 1.17
CA ILE A 316 -10.04 -14.89 0.85
C ILE A 316 -8.60 -14.49 0.45
N VAL A 317 -7.61 -15.31 0.81
CA VAL A 317 -6.18 -15.12 0.48
C VAL A 317 -5.68 -16.03 -0.65
N ASN A 318 -6.56 -16.87 -1.20
CA ASN A 318 -6.27 -17.70 -2.37
C ASN A 318 -7.60 -18.09 -3.04
N CYS A 319 -8.31 -17.08 -3.53
CA CYS A 319 -9.62 -17.27 -4.10
C CYS A 319 -9.55 -17.91 -5.50
N THR A 320 -10.64 -18.56 -5.90
CA THR A 320 -10.77 -19.16 -7.23
C THR A 320 -11.69 -18.34 -8.13
N ARG A 321 -11.47 -18.44 -9.45
CA ARG A 321 -12.35 -17.81 -10.43
C ARG A 321 -13.77 -18.39 -10.31
N PRO A 322 -14.85 -17.58 -10.31
CA PRO A 322 -14.92 -16.18 -10.73
C PRO A 322 -14.99 -15.14 -9.60
N ALA A 323 -14.42 -15.40 -8.42
CA ALA A 323 -14.46 -14.47 -7.29
C ALA A 323 -14.04 -13.04 -7.66
N PRO A 324 -14.77 -12.00 -7.23
CA PRO A 324 -14.38 -10.61 -7.47
C PRO A 324 -13.11 -10.25 -6.68
N ILE A 325 -12.20 -9.48 -7.27
CA ILE A 325 -10.82 -9.21 -6.81
C ILE A 325 -10.39 -7.74 -7.02
N SER A 326 -11.24 -6.87 -7.58
CA SER A 326 -10.89 -5.47 -7.89
C SER A 326 -10.36 -4.66 -6.71
N LEU A 327 -10.62 -5.08 -5.47
CA LEU A 327 -10.25 -4.40 -4.23
C LEU A 327 -9.20 -5.18 -3.42
N ALA A 328 -8.48 -6.13 -4.04
CA ALA A 328 -7.53 -7.00 -3.38
C ALA A 328 -6.45 -6.23 -2.59
N THR A 329 -5.88 -5.18 -3.20
CA THR A 329 -4.80 -4.34 -2.66
C THR A 329 -5.20 -3.67 -1.35
N VAL A 330 -6.43 -3.14 -1.31
CA VAL A 330 -7.03 -2.50 -0.15
C VAL A 330 -7.84 -3.47 0.70
N GLY A 331 -7.75 -4.79 0.47
CA GLY A 331 -8.57 -5.81 1.13
C GLY A 331 -7.72 -6.89 1.77
N ALA A 332 -7.79 -8.10 1.21
CA ALA A 332 -7.05 -9.27 1.71
C ALA A 332 -5.54 -9.07 1.70
N ILE A 333 -4.96 -8.41 0.67
CA ILE A 333 -3.52 -8.21 0.59
C ILE A 333 -3.03 -7.34 1.76
N GLN A 334 -3.74 -6.26 2.08
CA GLN A 334 -3.43 -5.41 3.24
C GLN A 334 -3.51 -6.20 4.56
N SER A 335 -4.51 -7.07 4.69
CA SER A 335 -4.66 -7.91 5.89
C SER A 335 -3.52 -8.93 6.02
N VAL A 336 -3.06 -9.49 4.90
CA VAL A 336 -1.87 -10.35 4.87
C VAL A 336 -0.62 -9.55 5.29
N ASN A 337 -0.44 -8.33 4.76
CA ASN A 337 0.64 -7.42 5.13
C ASN A 337 0.65 -7.14 6.65
N ASN A 338 -0.49 -6.75 7.23
CA ASN A 338 -0.57 -6.43 8.65
C ASN A 338 -0.26 -7.66 9.53
N ALA A 339 -0.83 -8.82 9.18
CA ALA A 339 -0.59 -10.05 9.90
C ALA A 339 0.89 -10.46 9.85
N ALA A 340 1.52 -10.36 8.68
CA ALA A 340 2.94 -10.63 8.48
C ALA A 340 3.83 -9.65 9.25
N CYS A 341 3.51 -8.35 9.23
CA CYS A 341 4.21 -7.32 10.00
C CYS A 341 4.24 -7.65 11.49
N ILE A 342 3.11 -8.05 12.07
CA ILE A 342 3.04 -8.45 13.48
C ILE A 342 3.81 -9.74 13.76
N CYS A 343 3.69 -10.77 12.93
CA CYS A 343 4.44 -12.02 13.12
C CYS A 343 5.95 -11.81 13.05
N ILE A 344 6.42 -11.07 12.05
CA ILE A 344 7.82 -10.70 11.88
C ILE A 344 8.29 -9.87 13.08
N SER A 345 7.54 -8.86 13.49
CA SER A 345 7.92 -8.00 14.61
C SER A 345 7.91 -8.72 15.97
N LYS A 346 7.03 -9.71 16.17
CA LYS A 346 7.08 -10.60 17.35
C LYS A 346 8.35 -11.46 17.36
N MET A 347 8.76 -11.99 16.21
CA MET A 347 10.02 -12.74 16.08
C MET A 347 11.24 -11.83 16.33
N LEU A 348 11.25 -10.63 15.75
CA LEU A 348 12.30 -9.63 15.96
C LEU A 348 12.40 -9.22 17.43
N SER A 349 11.26 -8.99 18.08
CA SER A 349 11.20 -8.64 19.52
C SER A 349 11.77 -9.73 20.44
N ALA A 350 11.81 -10.99 19.98
CA ALA A 350 12.41 -12.11 20.71
C ALA A 350 13.92 -12.27 20.46
N SER A 351 14.54 -11.39 19.67
CA SER A 351 15.98 -11.39 19.40
C SER A 351 16.64 -10.14 20.00
N GLU A 352 17.65 -10.32 20.86
CA GLU A 352 18.40 -9.18 21.43
C GLU A 352 19.06 -8.32 20.34
N LYS A 353 19.56 -8.95 19.27
CA LYS A 353 20.24 -8.28 18.16
C LYS A 353 19.27 -7.43 17.32
N TYR A 354 18.04 -7.93 17.13
CA TYR A 354 17.10 -7.37 16.15
C TYR A 354 15.82 -6.77 16.76
N ALA A 355 15.68 -6.73 18.08
CA ALA A 355 14.50 -6.17 18.75
C ALA A 355 14.19 -4.72 18.33
N LYS A 356 15.20 -3.94 17.95
CA LYS A 356 15.05 -2.57 17.45
C LYS A 356 14.39 -2.46 16.08
N GLU A 357 14.31 -3.54 15.31
CA GLU A 357 13.65 -3.55 14.00
C GLU A 357 12.14 -3.78 14.10
N ALA A 358 11.63 -4.15 15.29
CA ALA A 358 10.21 -4.43 15.48
C ALA A 358 9.35 -3.16 15.41
N THR A 359 8.20 -3.27 14.76
CA THR A 359 7.20 -2.20 14.63
C THR A 359 5.79 -2.73 14.81
N ALA A 360 4.90 -1.89 15.36
CA ALA A 360 3.46 -2.08 15.22
C ALA A 360 3.01 -1.86 13.76
N VAL A 361 1.74 -2.15 13.45
CA VAL A 361 1.19 -1.99 12.09
C VAL A 361 1.16 -0.53 11.67
N TRP A 362 1.56 -0.28 10.41
CA TRP A 362 1.47 1.01 9.73
C TRP A 362 0.23 0.98 8.84
N HIS A 363 -0.61 2.02 8.91
CA HIS A 363 -1.76 2.22 8.03
C HIS A 363 -2.53 0.92 7.70
N GLY A 364 -2.96 0.24 8.74
CA GLY A 364 -3.56 -1.09 8.66
C GLY A 364 -4.82 -1.13 7.80
N SER A 365 -5.55 -0.02 7.67
CA SER A 365 -6.80 0.05 6.91
C SER A 365 -6.70 0.95 5.67
N HIS A 366 -5.71 0.69 4.80
CA HIS A 366 -5.66 1.27 3.46
C HIS A 366 -7.04 1.20 2.77
N PHE A 367 -7.51 2.31 2.22
CA PHE A 367 -8.81 2.41 1.54
C PHE A 367 -8.63 2.93 0.11
N ALA A 368 -9.70 3.06 -0.67
CA ALA A 368 -9.60 3.82 -1.91
C ALA A 368 -10.82 4.73 -2.04
N ILE A 369 -10.55 5.97 -2.46
CA ILE A 369 -11.60 6.91 -2.86
C ILE A 369 -11.29 7.36 -4.27
N PHE A 370 -12.13 6.97 -5.22
CA PHE A 370 -12.02 7.40 -6.61
C PHE A 370 -13.07 8.44 -6.90
N MET A 371 -12.68 9.60 -7.40
CA MET A 371 -13.63 10.60 -7.92
C MET A 371 -13.78 10.41 -9.42
N PHE A 372 -15.00 10.60 -9.91
CA PHE A 372 -15.28 10.54 -11.33
C PHE A 372 -16.48 11.41 -11.74
N GLY A 373 -16.40 11.97 -12.94
CA GLY A 373 -17.44 12.82 -13.51
C GLY A 373 -16.86 13.80 -14.53
N GLN A 374 -17.56 14.90 -14.77
CA GLN A 374 -17.01 16.00 -15.56
C GLN A 374 -16.21 16.95 -14.68
N ASN A 375 -15.04 17.36 -15.14
CA ASN A 375 -14.27 18.43 -14.50
C ASN A 375 -14.77 19.83 -14.92
N GLN A 376 -14.18 20.87 -14.33
CA GLN A 376 -14.53 22.28 -14.61
C GLN A 376 -14.30 22.71 -16.08
N LYS A 377 -13.61 21.88 -16.87
CA LYS A 377 -13.36 22.08 -18.31
C LYS A 377 -14.32 21.28 -19.20
N ASN A 378 -15.36 20.65 -18.62
CA ASN A 378 -16.29 19.75 -19.31
C ASN A 378 -15.60 18.52 -19.95
N GLN A 379 -14.52 18.03 -19.32
CA GLN A 379 -13.82 16.82 -19.73
C GLN A 379 -14.11 15.71 -18.72
N GLU A 380 -14.17 14.47 -19.18
CA GLU A 380 -14.26 13.32 -18.29
C GLU A 380 -12.98 13.23 -17.43
N ALA A 381 -13.17 13.09 -16.12
CA ALA A 381 -12.10 12.98 -15.14
C ALA A 381 -12.38 11.79 -14.23
N ILE A 382 -11.36 10.99 -13.98
CA ILE A 382 -11.36 9.85 -13.06
C ILE A 382 -10.08 9.92 -12.25
N GLY A 383 -10.09 9.56 -10.98
CA GLY A 383 -8.82 9.42 -10.27
C GLY A 383 -8.95 9.15 -8.80
N ILE A 384 -7.89 8.59 -8.24
CA ILE A 384 -7.80 8.28 -6.83
C ILE A 384 -7.43 9.53 -6.03
N MET A 385 -8.05 9.66 -4.86
CA MET A 385 -7.61 10.59 -3.82
C MET A 385 -6.32 10.03 -3.19
N THR A 386 -5.19 10.68 -3.49
CA THR A 386 -3.86 10.26 -3.01
C THR A 386 -3.69 10.33 -1.50
N GLU A 387 -4.61 10.99 -0.78
CA GLU A 387 -4.74 10.94 0.68
C GLU A 387 -4.83 9.51 1.21
N THR A 388 -5.25 8.56 0.38
CA THR A 388 -5.19 7.14 0.75
C THR A 388 -3.77 6.65 1.04
N PHE A 389 -2.74 7.22 0.40
CA PHE A 389 -1.35 6.89 0.70
C PHE A 389 -0.83 7.66 1.94
N GLY A 390 -1.62 8.59 2.49
CA GLY A 390 -1.30 9.42 3.65
C GLY A 390 -1.52 8.75 5.00
N GLY A 391 -1.30 7.44 5.07
CA GLY A 391 -1.44 6.64 6.28
C GLY A 391 -0.53 7.06 7.43
N ALA A 392 -0.66 6.42 8.59
CA ALA A 392 0.17 6.69 9.74
C ALA A 392 1.11 5.52 10.08
N GLY A 393 2.34 5.86 10.50
CA GLY A 393 3.33 4.85 10.84
C GLY A 393 3.07 4.20 12.19
N GLY A 394 3.36 2.91 12.31
CA GLY A 394 3.30 2.18 13.58
C GLY A 394 4.40 2.61 14.54
N GLY A 395 4.11 2.57 15.84
CA GLY A 395 5.08 2.72 16.91
C GLY A 395 6.19 1.70 16.76
N ARG A 396 7.44 2.17 16.76
CA ARG A 396 8.64 1.33 16.65
C ARG A 396 9.14 1.02 18.04
N SER A 397 9.87 -0.07 18.21
CA SER A 397 10.42 -0.46 19.50
C SER A 397 11.45 0.52 20.08
N PHE A 398 11.85 1.54 19.31
CA PHE A 398 12.81 2.57 19.70
C PHE A 398 12.32 4.02 19.51
N ALA A 399 11.16 4.24 18.88
CA ALA A 399 10.68 5.58 18.53
C ALA A 399 9.19 5.58 18.20
N ASP A 400 8.55 6.74 18.32
CA ASP A 400 7.18 6.95 17.89
C ASP A 400 7.02 6.64 16.38
N GLY A 401 5.81 6.27 15.99
CA GLY A 401 5.42 6.15 14.60
C GLY A 401 5.46 7.51 13.90
N VAL A 402 5.65 7.50 12.59
CA VAL A 402 5.70 8.73 11.80
C VAL A 402 4.27 9.22 11.56
N ASP A 403 3.97 10.43 12.03
CA ASP A 403 2.68 11.11 11.80
C ASP A 403 2.46 11.32 10.30
N VAL A 404 1.31 10.88 9.78
CA VAL A 404 0.99 10.91 8.33
C VAL A 404 2.17 10.34 7.50
N GLY A 405 2.80 9.28 8.02
CA GLY A 405 4.03 8.69 7.51
C GLY A 405 3.89 7.72 6.34
N GLY A 406 2.68 7.50 5.86
CA GLY A 406 2.34 6.56 4.81
C GLY A 406 2.27 5.11 5.29
N GLU A 407 2.61 4.19 4.40
CA GLU A 407 2.45 2.76 4.62
C GLU A 407 3.70 1.97 4.20
N ILE A 408 3.92 0.83 4.85
CA ILE A 408 5.03 -0.07 4.53
C ILE A 408 5.07 -0.53 3.06
N PRO A 409 3.94 -0.96 2.43
CA PRO A 409 3.99 -1.43 1.06
C PRO A 409 4.25 -0.32 0.02
N ASN A 410 4.13 0.96 0.36
CA ASN A 410 4.46 2.06 -0.55
C ASN A 410 5.38 3.10 0.14
N PRO A 411 6.68 2.77 0.35
CA PRO A 411 7.60 3.59 1.13
C PRO A 411 7.99 4.92 0.45
N ILE A 412 7.65 5.07 -0.83
CA ILE A 412 7.89 6.30 -1.61
C ILE A 412 6.60 7.06 -1.93
N GLY A 413 5.45 6.58 -1.42
CA GLY A 413 4.14 7.18 -1.66
C GLY A 413 4.10 8.65 -1.23
N ARG A 414 3.32 9.44 -1.95
CA ARG A 414 3.09 10.85 -1.63
C ARG A 414 1.62 11.20 -1.80
N MET A 415 1.21 12.23 -1.08
CA MET A 415 -0.07 12.88 -1.29
C MET A 415 0.11 14.05 -2.26
N ALA A 416 -0.87 14.23 -3.13
CA ALA A 416 -1.01 15.36 -4.02
C ALA A 416 -1.07 16.69 -3.24
N ASN A 417 -0.74 17.79 -3.91
CA ASN A 417 -1.14 19.10 -3.41
C ASN A 417 -2.66 19.26 -3.56
N VAL A 418 -3.31 19.90 -2.58
CA VAL A 418 -4.76 20.18 -2.66
C VAL A 418 -5.11 20.94 -3.94
N GLU A 419 -4.25 21.87 -4.37
CA GLU A 419 -4.40 22.64 -5.61
C GLU A 419 -4.41 21.76 -6.86
N THR A 420 -3.62 20.67 -6.88
CA THR A 420 -3.62 19.71 -8.00
C THR A 420 -4.99 19.04 -8.09
N THR A 421 -5.52 18.55 -6.97
CA THR A 421 -6.83 17.89 -6.92
C THR A 421 -7.96 18.85 -7.27
N GLU A 422 -8.00 20.05 -6.69
CA GLU A 422 -9.01 21.08 -6.98
C GLU A 422 -8.94 21.57 -8.44
N SER A 423 -7.76 21.53 -9.08
CA SER A 423 -7.63 21.84 -10.50
C SER A 423 -8.11 20.71 -11.41
N HIS A 424 -8.16 19.47 -10.91
CA HIS A 424 -8.51 18.29 -11.71
C HIS A 424 -9.98 17.89 -11.54
N PHE A 425 -10.56 18.18 -10.38
CA PHE A 425 -11.92 17.83 -10.02
C PHE A 425 -12.67 19.06 -9.48
N PRO A 426 -13.99 19.16 -9.72
CA PRO A 426 -14.86 20.23 -9.24
C PRO A 426 -15.19 20.05 -7.76
N VAL A 427 -14.15 20.10 -6.93
CA VAL A 427 -14.22 20.01 -5.47
C VAL A 427 -13.36 21.08 -4.84
N ARG A 428 -13.61 21.36 -3.57
CA ARG A 428 -12.80 22.22 -2.71
C ARG A 428 -12.54 21.53 -1.39
N TYR A 429 -11.29 21.57 -0.92
CA TYR A 429 -10.96 21.14 0.44
C TYR A 429 -11.44 22.19 1.44
N LEU A 430 -12.19 21.75 2.43
CA LEU A 430 -12.50 22.57 3.61
C LEU A 430 -11.30 22.56 4.56
N PHE A 431 -10.72 21.37 4.74
CA PHE A 431 -9.45 21.18 5.46
C PHE A 431 -8.80 19.86 5.06
N ARG A 432 -7.49 19.76 5.34
CA ARG A 432 -6.69 18.54 5.31
C ARG A 432 -5.61 18.66 6.39
N ARG A 433 -5.65 17.81 7.42
CA ARG A 433 -4.81 17.96 8.62
C ARG A 433 -4.56 16.64 9.35
N ALA A 434 -3.55 16.61 10.22
CA ALA A 434 -3.36 15.51 11.16
C ALA A 434 -4.48 15.47 12.20
N THR A 435 -4.86 14.26 12.64
CA THR A 435 -5.95 14.06 13.60
C THR A 435 -5.39 13.75 14.99
N SER A 436 -5.71 14.60 15.97
CA SER A 436 -5.37 14.36 17.38
C SER A 436 -5.94 13.02 17.87
N ASP A 437 -5.24 12.37 18.81
CA ASP A 437 -5.66 11.12 19.46
C ASP A 437 -5.89 9.91 18.52
N SER A 438 -5.46 10.01 17.26
CA SER A 438 -5.65 8.93 16.28
C SER A 438 -4.57 7.85 16.36
N GLY A 439 -3.34 8.20 16.74
CA GLY A 439 -2.25 7.25 16.87
C GLY A 439 -2.47 6.29 18.05
N GLY A 440 -2.18 5.01 17.85
CA GLY A 440 -2.31 3.98 18.88
C GLY A 440 -1.40 4.28 20.06
N ALA A 441 -1.97 4.36 21.26
CA ALA A 441 -1.20 4.68 22.45
C ALA A 441 -0.18 3.58 22.77
N GLY A 442 1.02 3.97 23.20
CA GLY A 442 2.04 3.04 23.67
C GLY A 442 3.21 3.79 24.30
N LYS A 443 4.17 3.05 24.85
CA LYS A 443 5.47 3.62 25.26
C LYS A 443 6.05 4.48 24.13
N TYR A 444 5.97 3.95 22.92
CA TYR A 444 6.07 4.71 21.68
C TYR A 444 4.72 4.71 21.00
N ARG A 445 4.16 5.90 20.74
CA ARG A 445 2.84 6.03 20.12
C ARG A 445 2.91 5.68 18.64
N GLY A 446 1.80 5.23 18.07
CA GLY A 446 1.61 5.27 16.63
C GLY A 446 1.59 6.72 16.13
N GLY A 447 1.88 6.90 14.84
CA GLY A 447 1.70 8.17 14.16
C GLY A 447 0.22 8.55 14.13
N THR A 448 -0.06 9.85 14.12
CA THR A 448 -1.40 10.39 13.91
C THR A 448 -1.81 10.23 12.46
N SER A 449 -3.08 9.90 12.24
CA SER A 449 -3.71 9.78 10.94
C SER A 449 -4.06 11.14 10.33
N LEU A 450 -4.51 11.10 9.08
CA LEU A 450 -4.97 12.24 8.32
C LEU A 450 -6.50 12.31 8.38
N GLU A 451 -7.04 13.53 8.48
CA GLU A 451 -8.43 13.81 8.14
C GLU A 451 -8.54 14.92 7.09
N TYR A 452 -9.57 14.82 6.26
CA TYR A 452 -9.91 15.84 5.29
C TYR A 452 -11.41 15.88 5.03
N ALA A 453 -11.87 17.02 4.56
CA ALA A 453 -13.23 17.22 4.11
C ALA A 453 -13.20 17.92 2.74
N ILE A 454 -13.93 17.37 1.78
CA ILE A 454 -14.09 17.96 0.45
C ILE A 454 -15.56 18.22 0.16
N GLN A 455 -15.84 19.39 -0.41
CA GLN A 455 -17.16 19.81 -0.86
C GLN A 455 -17.18 19.93 -2.38
N GLN A 456 -18.33 19.70 -3.00
CA GLN A 456 -18.55 20.03 -4.40
C GLN A 456 -18.27 21.53 -4.66
N HIS A 457 -17.54 21.84 -5.73
CA HIS A 457 -17.28 23.23 -6.13
C HIS A 457 -17.13 23.37 -7.65
N ASP A 458 -17.87 24.29 -8.27
CA ASP A 458 -17.76 24.62 -9.70
C ASP A 458 -17.92 23.42 -10.66
N SER A 459 -18.82 22.48 -10.35
CA SER A 459 -19.16 21.38 -11.26
C SER A 459 -20.08 21.88 -12.38
N PRO A 460 -19.78 21.59 -13.66
CA PRO A 460 -20.62 22.00 -14.78
C PRO A 460 -22.00 21.36 -14.78
N ASP A 461 -22.11 20.12 -14.26
CA ASP A 461 -23.34 19.33 -14.24
C ASP A 461 -24.02 19.30 -12.86
N GLY A 462 -23.58 20.16 -11.93
CA GLY A 462 -24.15 20.28 -10.58
C GLY A 462 -23.61 19.29 -9.54
N GLY A 463 -22.68 18.40 -9.92
CA GLY A 463 -21.99 17.53 -8.97
C GLY A 463 -20.89 16.66 -9.56
N ILE A 464 -20.30 15.82 -8.73
CA ILE A 464 -19.34 14.78 -9.09
C ILE A 464 -19.72 13.49 -8.35
N HIS A 465 -19.17 12.34 -8.72
CA HIS A 465 -19.37 11.10 -7.98
C HIS A 465 -18.06 10.63 -7.38
N TYR A 466 -18.17 9.82 -6.32
CA TYR A 466 -17.04 9.16 -5.73
C TYR A 466 -17.37 7.72 -5.35
N VAL A 467 -16.38 6.86 -5.47
CA VAL A 467 -16.41 5.48 -5.00
C VAL A 467 -15.74 5.47 -3.63
N VAL A 468 -16.39 4.91 -2.62
CA VAL A 468 -15.74 4.60 -1.34
C VAL A 468 -15.51 3.11 -1.26
N SER A 469 -14.26 2.74 -1.08
CA SER A 469 -13.78 1.39 -0.85
C SER A 469 -13.05 1.34 0.48
N GLY A 470 -13.78 1.68 1.53
CA GLY A 470 -13.31 1.76 2.90
C GLY A 470 -13.56 0.47 3.66
N LYS A 471 -12.76 0.28 4.71
CA LYS A 471 -12.92 -0.79 5.70
C LYS A 471 -12.30 -0.35 7.02
N GLY A 472 -12.41 -1.19 8.04
CA GLY A 472 -11.81 -0.91 9.34
C GLY A 472 -12.49 0.27 10.04
N THR A 473 -13.80 0.42 9.83
CA THR A 473 -14.63 1.44 10.48
C THR A 473 -15.20 0.91 11.80
N LYS A 474 -15.56 -0.38 11.85
CA LYS A 474 -15.98 -1.07 13.09
C LYS A 474 -14.79 -1.45 13.97
N PHE A 475 -13.69 -1.91 13.35
CA PHE A 475 -12.49 -2.35 14.05
C PHE A 475 -11.25 -1.74 13.41
N SER A 476 -10.31 -1.29 14.25
CA SER A 476 -9.00 -0.88 13.73
C SER A 476 -8.24 -2.09 13.20
N MET A 477 -7.58 -1.89 12.06
CA MET A 477 -6.66 -2.87 11.48
C MET A 477 -5.20 -2.59 11.83
N SER A 478 -4.93 -1.43 12.45
CA SER A 478 -3.61 -1.01 12.88
C SER A 478 -3.27 -1.56 14.26
N ASP A 479 -3.01 -2.87 14.32
CA ASP A 479 -2.67 -3.57 15.56
C ASP A 479 -1.44 -2.97 16.24
N GLY A 480 -1.56 -2.77 17.56
CA GLY A 480 -0.44 -2.46 18.42
C GLY A 480 0.47 -3.68 18.70
N LEU A 481 1.66 -3.43 19.23
CA LEU A 481 2.65 -4.46 19.56
C LEU A 481 3.15 -4.28 21.00
N GLY A 482 3.46 -5.39 21.68
CA GLY A 482 4.14 -5.37 22.98
C GLY A 482 3.38 -4.66 24.11
N GLY A 483 2.05 -4.58 24.03
CA GLY A 483 1.21 -3.84 25.00
C GLY A 483 0.70 -2.49 24.50
N GLY A 484 1.12 -2.06 23.30
CA GLY A 484 0.56 -0.89 22.65
C GLY A 484 -0.87 -1.13 22.16
N HIS A 485 -1.66 -0.07 22.12
CA HIS A 485 -3.03 -0.05 21.66
C HIS A 485 -3.11 0.03 20.13
N PRO A 486 -4.20 -0.41 19.50
CA PRO A 486 -4.42 -0.15 18.09
C PRO A 486 -4.63 1.35 17.82
N GLY A 487 -4.36 1.78 16.59
CA GLY A 487 -4.72 3.13 16.13
C GLY A 487 -6.24 3.32 15.99
N ALA A 488 -6.68 4.56 15.84
CA ALA A 488 -8.10 4.88 15.62
C ALA A 488 -8.59 4.24 14.31
N PRO A 489 -9.86 3.78 14.25
CA PRO A 489 -10.44 3.24 13.02
C PRO A 489 -10.68 4.34 11.98
N CYS A 490 -10.80 3.94 10.72
CA CYS A 490 -11.22 4.83 9.64
C CYS A 490 -12.61 5.40 9.91
N ASN A 491 -12.88 6.59 9.38
CA ASN A 491 -14.20 7.19 9.44
C ASN A 491 -14.54 7.87 8.12
N PHE A 492 -15.64 7.46 7.50
CA PHE A 492 -16.12 8.02 6.24
C PHE A 492 -17.52 8.54 6.48
N ARG A 493 -17.75 9.81 6.20
CA ARG A 493 -19.08 10.43 6.34
C ARG A 493 -19.47 11.18 5.10
N TRP A 494 -20.71 10.99 4.70
CA TRP A 494 -21.40 11.87 3.78
C TRP A 494 -22.24 12.84 4.59
N VAL A 495 -21.94 14.11 4.50
CA VAL A 495 -22.71 15.17 5.17
C VAL A 495 -23.58 15.83 4.12
N HIS A 496 -24.89 15.67 4.26
CA HIS A 496 -25.88 16.28 3.38
C HIS A 496 -26.19 17.71 3.81
N ASN A 497 -26.32 18.59 2.82
CA ASN A 497 -26.77 19.97 3.04
C ASN A 497 -25.96 20.70 4.13
N ASN A 498 -24.63 20.68 4.05
CA ASN A 498 -23.80 21.40 5.01
C ASN A 498 -24.01 22.92 4.90
N GLU A 499 -24.51 23.53 5.97
CA GLU A 499 -24.89 24.95 6.03
C GLU A 499 -23.84 25.85 6.71
N ALA A 500 -22.73 25.28 7.21
CA ALA A 500 -21.62 26.06 7.74
C ALA A 500 -20.96 26.87 6.60
N ALA A 501 -21.06 28.20 6.48
CA ALA A 501 -21.74 29.22 7.27
C ALA A 501 -22.54 30.21 6.39
N LEU A 502 -23.87 30.27 6.56
CA LEU A 502 -24.69 31.37 6.06
C LEU A 502 -25.17 32.25 7.23
N GLU A 503 -24.39 33.29 7.55
CA GLU A 503 -24.86 34.70 7.66
C GLU A 503 -23.81 35.62 8.33
N GLY A 504 -23.19 36.46 7.50
CA GLY A 504 -22.79 37.81 7.91
C GLY A 504 -21.63 37.97 8.89
N LYS A 505 -20.39 37.65 8.48
CA LYS A 505 -19.16 38.41 8.79
C LYS A 505 -17.96 37.86 8.00
N ASN A 506 -17.12 38.77 7.50
CA ASN A 506 -15.96 38.54 6.64
C ASN A 506 -14.80 37.77 7.32
N ILE A 507 -14.96 36.48 7.66
CA ILE A 507 -13.85 35.56 7.98
C ILE A 507 -14.27 34.12 7.53
N ASN A 508 -13.59 33.60 6.51
CA ASN A 508 -13.57 32.21 5.98
C ASN A 508 -14.85 31.34 6.17
N PRO A 509 -15.74 31.19 5.17
CA PRO A 509 -17.07 30.58 5.32
C PRO A 509 -17.09 29.04 5.37
N PHE A 510 -16.00 28.35 5.73
CA PHE A 510 -15.88 26.89 5.66
C PHE A 510 -15.73 26.28 7.05
N ALA A 511 -16.36 25.13 7.28
CA ALA A 511 -16.11 24.32 8.47
C ALA A 511 -14.61 23.95 8.54
N ASN A 512 -13.96 24.23 9.66
CA ASN A 512 -12.52 23.97 9.86
C ASN A 512 -12.27 22.69 10.67
N SER A 513 -13.34 22.00 11.08
CA SER A 513 -13.28 20.71 11.75
C SER A 513 -14.51 19.86 11.42
N ALA A 514 -14.44 18.58 11.75
CA ALA A 514 -15.57 17.67 11.57
C ALA A 514 -16.78 18.06 12.45
N GLU A 515 -16.54 18.65 13.61
CA GLU A 515 -17.57 19.11 14.55
C GLU A 515 -18.30 20.37 14.09
N GLU A 516 -17.67 21.20 13.25
CA GLU A 516 -18.27 22.40 12.67
C GLU A 516 -19.18 22.10 11.47
N MET A 517 -19.11 20.88 10.89
CA MET A 517 -19.96 20.48 9.78
C MET A 517 -21.42 20.31 10.24
N THR A 518 -22.33 21.07 9.65
CA THR A 518 -23.77 21.00 9.92
C THR A 518 -24.47 20.12 8.87
N GLY A 519 -25.71 19.70 9.13
CA GLY A 519 -26.47 18.84 8.21
C GLY A 519 -26.60 17.39 8.68
N GLU A 520 -27.28 16.58 7.85
CA GLU A 520 -27.48 15.15 8.13
C GLU A 520 -26.21 14.37 7.78
N GLN A 521 -25.70 13.57 8.72
CA GLN A 521 -24.47 12.80 8.54
C GLN A 521 -24.77 11.32 8.39
N GLU A 522 -24.38 10.72 7.27
CA GLU A 522 -24.46 9.30 6.99
C GLU A 522 -23.05 8.68 7.00
N SER A 523 -22.90 7.49 7.61
CA SER A 523 -21.65 6.74 7.57
C SER A 523 -21.60 5.88 6.30
N ILE A 524 -20.62 6.13 5.43
CA ILE A 524 -20.55 5.51 4.09
C ILE A 524 -19.18 4.90 3.82
N SER A 525 -18.98 3.64 4.18
CA SER A 525 -17.67 2.98 4.00
C SER A 525 -17.54 2.20 2.70
N TRP A 526 -18.62 1.98 1.96
CA TRP A 526 -18.61 1.08 0.80
C TRP A 526 -19.69 1.49 -0.21
N GLY A 527 -19.32 1.64 -1.47
CA GLY A 527 -20.27 1.92 -2.56
C GLY A 527 -19.91 3.12 -3.42
N VAL A 528 -20.88 3.58 -4.21
CA VAL A 528 -20.75 4.72 -5.12
C VAL A 528 -21.76 5.79 -4.72
N PHE A 529 -21.27 7.01 -4.51
CA PHE A 529 -22.04 8.10 -3.95
C PHE A 529 -21.91 9.36 -4.81
N PRO A 530 -22.96 10.16 -4.94
CA PRO A 530 -22.87 11.49 -5.51
C PRO A 530 -22.33 12.49 -4.47
N LEU A 531 -21.63 13.52 -4.94
CA LEU A 531 -21.24 14.72 -4.20
C LEU A 531 -21.83 15.92 -4.92
N MET A 532 -22.97 16.41 -4.41
CA MET A 532 -23.81 17.42 -5.04
C MET A 532 -23.84 18.70 -4.20
N ASP A 533 -24.22 19.83 -4.80
CA ASP A 533 -24.54 21.11 -4.12
C ASP A 533 -23.72 21.38 -2.84
N ARG A 534 -24.34 21.21 -1.66
CA ARG A 534 -23.72 21.49 -0.35
C ARG A 534 -23.21 20.24 0.38
N ASP A 535 -23.16 19.11 -0.30
CA ASP A 535 -22.68 17.86 0.29
C ASP A 535 -21.17 17.91 0.57
N VAL A 536 -20.77 17.28 1.66
CA VAL A 536 -19.36 17.14 2.05
C VAL A 536 -19.02 15.66 2.22
N LEU A 537 -17.92 15.24 1.63
CA LEU A 537 -17.27 13.98 1.96
C LEU A 537 -16.21 14.24 3.02
N TYR A 538 -16.40 13.69 4.21
CA TYR A 538 -15.41 13.68 5.29
C TYR A 538 -14.75 12.31 5.38
N VAL A 539 -13.43 12.31 5.52
CA VAL A 539 -12.61 11.11 5.61
C VAL A 539 -11.57 11.29 6.69
N ARG A 540 -11.45 10.29 7.56
CA ARG A 540 -10.32 10.11 8.47
C ARG A 540 -9.71 8.74 8.22
N SER A 541 -8.41 8.71 7.92
CA SER A 541 -7.64 7.47 7.82
C SER A 541 -7.38 6.86 9.20
N ASP A 542 -6.98 5.58 9.23
CA ASP A 542 -6.62 4.94 10.48
C ASP A 542 -5.26 5.43 11.01
N GLY A 543 -5.13 5.48 12.33
CA GLY A 543 -3.84 5.79 12.98
C GLY A 543 -2.93 4.57 13.02
N GLY A 544 -1.63 4.79 13.21
CA GLY A 544 -0.68 3.67 13.35
C GLY A 544 -0.87 2.94 14.69
N GLY A 545 -0.53 1.65 14.76
CA GLY A 545 -0.56 0.91 16.03
C GLY A 545 0.51 1.41 17.01
N GLY A 546 0.26 1.35 18.31
CA GLY A 546 1.23 1.72 19.35
C GLY A 546 2.21 0.59 19.70
N TYR A 547 3.35 0.93 20.29
CA TYR A 547 4.33 -0.03 20.82
C TYR A 547 4.54 0.13 22.32
N GLY A 548 4.46 -0.98 23.07
CA GLY A 548 4.70 -0.99 24.51
C GLY A 548 3.54 -0.42 25.33
N ASP A 549 3.54 -0.64 26.65
CA ASP A 549 2.49 -0.13 27.54
C ASP A 549 2.50 1.41 27.60
N PRO A 550 1.36 2.11 27.36
CA PRO A 550 1.28 3.57 27.42
C PRO A 550 1.80 4.19 28.73
N ILE A 551 1.61 3.56 29.89
CA ILE A 551 2.07 4.14 31.17
C ILE A 551 3.59 4.08 31.35
N GLU A 552 4.32 3.38 30.46
CA GLU A 552 5.79 3.38 30.40
C GLU A 552 6.35 4.50 29.52
N ARG A 553 5.51 5.27 28.81
CA ARG A 553 5.95 6.41 28.01
C ARG A 553 6.64 7.44 28.90
N ASP A 554 7.68 8.08 28.39
CA ASP A 554 8.30 9.24 29.05
C ASP A 554 7.27 10.39 29.14
N PRO A 555 6.92 10.90 30.34
CA PRO A 555 5.99 12.01 30.52
C PRO A 555 6.34 13.24 29.70
N ALA A 556 7.63 13.54 29.51
CA ALA A 556 8.07 14.70 28.74
C ALA A 556 7.72 14.56 27.25
N ASN A 557 7.75 13.34 26.71
CA ASN A 557 7.29 13.06 25.35
C ASN A 557 5.77 13.22 25.24
N THR A 558 4.99 12.77 26.23
CA THR A 558 3.53 13.02 26.24
C THR A 558 3.21 14.51 26.32
N ALA A 559 3.91 15.28 27.16
CA ALA A 559 3.71 16.74 27.23
C ALA A 559 4.06 17.43 25.90
N ARG A 560 5.09 16.94 25.18
CA ARG A 560 5.38 17.39 23.81
C ARG A 560 4.23 17.09 22.86
N ASP A 561 3.72 15.85 22.87
CA ASP A 561 2.61 15.45 22.00
C ASP A 561 1.34 16.29 22.25
N VAL A 562 1.09 16.69 23.51
CA VAL A 562 -0.02 17.60 23.86
C VAL A 562 0.19 18.99 23.27
N ARG A 563 1.38 19.57 23.42
CA ARG A 563 1.69 20.87 22.82
C ARG A 563 1.63 20.86 21.30
N GLU A 564 2.00 19.75 20.67
CA GLU A 564 1.96 19.56 19.22
C GLU A 564 0.57 19.18 18.70
N GLY A 565 -0.40 18.91 19.60
CA GLY A 565 -1.76 18.52 19.24
C GLY A 565 -1.88 17.09 18.73
N ALA A 566 -0.86 16.24 18.87
CA ALA A 566 -0.93 14.83 18.51
C ALA A 566 -1.76 14.03 19.53
N VAL A 567 -1.73 14.44 20.80
CA VAL A 567 -2.46 13.84 21.92
C VAL A 567 -3.23 14.93 22.66
N SER A 568 -4.48 14.72 23.05
CA SER A 568 -5.22 15.65 23.90
C SER A 568 -4.82 15.52 25.37
N GLU A 569 -5.02 16.58 26.18
CA GLU A 569 -4.81 16.52 27.63
C GLU A 569 -5.64 15.41 28.30
N MET A 570 -6.85 15.17 27.79
CA MET A 570 -7.71 14.09 28.24
C MET A 570 -7.04 12.73 28.04
N VAL A 571 -6.50 12.46 26.84
CA VAL A 571 -5.82 11.19 26.55
C VAL A 571 -4.48 11.09 27.30
N ALA A 572 -3.72 12.18 27.42
CA ALA A 572 -2.51 12.25 28.23
C ALA A 572 -2.77 11.77 29.66
N ARG A 573 -3.83 12.30 30.31
CA ARG A 573 -4.21 11.90 31.66
C ARG A 573 -4.76 10.48 31.73
N ARG A 574 -5.72 10.14 30.87
CA ARG A 574 -6.49 8.89 30.97
C ARG A 574 -5.72 7.65 30.52
N ILE A 575 -4.89 7.78 29.49
CA ILE A 575 -4.22 6.64 28.86
C ILE A 575 -2.75 6.55 29.30
N TYR A 576 -2.03 7.67 29.29
CA TYR A 576 -0.61 7.71 29.66
C TYR A 576 -0.36 7.97 31.15
N GLY A 577 -1.40 8.39 31.88
CA GLY A 577 -1.26 8.80 33.29
C GLY A 577 -0.39 10.05 33.45
N VAL A 578 -0.36 10.95 32.47
CA VAL A 578 0.44 12.18 32.50
C VAL A 578 -0.48 13.36 32.73
N VAL A 579 -0.22 14.10 33.80
CA VAL A 579 -0.96 15.31 34.16
C VAL A 579 -0.06 16.51 33.89
N LEU A 580 -0.62 17.54 33.26
CA LEU A 580 0.08 18.79 33.00
C LEU A 580 -0.42 19.87 33.98
N ASP A 581 0.49 20.75 34.39
CA ASP A 581 0.14 21.95 35.16
C ASP A 581 -0.37 23.08 34.25
N ASP A 582 -0.76 24.22 34.85
CA ASP A 582 -1.29 25.39 34.11
C ASP A 582 -0.28 25.99 33.11
N SER A 583 1.02 25.63 33.21
CA SER A 583 2.06 26.06 32.28
C SER A 583 2.25 25.09 31.10
N GLY A 584 1.57 23.94 31.11
CA GLY A 584 1.75 22.85 30.14
C GLY A 584 3.00 22.00 30.41
N ALA A 585 3.61 22.11 31.60
CA ALA A 585 4.70 21.26 32.04
C ALA A 585 4.15 20.02 32.76
N VAL A 586 4.95 18.95 32.85
CA VAL A 586 4.55 17.73 33.55
C VAL A 586 4.47 17.99 35.06
N ASP A 587 3.32 17.73 35.66
CA ASP A 587 3.22 17.59 37.11
C ASP A 587 3.64 16.16 37.48
N GLU A 588 4.88 16.00 37.93
CA GLU A 588 5.47 14.70 38.25
C GLU A 588 4.68 13.97 39.35
N THR A 589 4.24 14.68 40.39
CA THR A 589 3.53 14.05 41.51
C THR A 589 2.14 13.59 41.08
N ALA A 590 1.39 14.44 40.40
CA ALA A 590 0.06 14.08 39.89
C ALA A 590 0.12 12.99 38.82
N SER A 591 1.19 12.96 38.01
CA SER A 591 1.42 11.91 37.01
C SER A 591 1.75 10.55 37.64
N GLU A 592 2.61 10.53 38.67
CA GLU A 592 2.89 9.31 39.43
C GLU A 592 1.62 8.74 40.08
N GLU A 593 0.80 9.60 40.69
CA GLU A 593 -0.49 9.23 41.26
C GLU A 593 -1.45 8.70 40.20
N ALA A 594 -1.59 9.39 39.06
CA ALA A 594 -2.44 8.95 37.96
C ALA A 594 -2.03 7.59 37.40
N ARG A 595 -0.72 7.34 37.22
CA ARG A 595 -0.20 6.02 36.82
C ARG A 595 -0.43 4.95 37.87
N ALA A 596 -0.30 5.28 39.15
CA ALA A 596 -0.61 4.36 40.24
C ALA A 596 -2.09 3.98 40.26
N VAL A 597 -2.99 4.93 40.00
CA VAL A 597 -4.43 4.67 39.84
C VAL A 597 -4.67 3.72 38.66
N ILE A 598 -4.16 4.03 37.46
CA ILE A 598 -4.31 3.16 36.28
C ILE A 598 -3.78 1.74 36.56
N ARG A 599 -2.63 1.61 37.24
CA ARG A 599 -2.07 0.32 37.61
C ARG A 599 -2.95 -0.45 38.60
N ASN A 600 -3.48 0.23 39.61
CA ASN A 600 -4.37 -0.39 40.60
C ASN A 600 -5.71 -0.81 39.97
N GLU A 601 -6.25 -0.03 39.03
CA GLU A 601 -7.43 -0.39 38.25
C GLU A 601 -7.19 -1.67 37.45
N ARG A 602 -6.07 -1.74 36.71
CA ARG A 602 -5.67 -2.94 35.94
C ARG A 602 -5.46 -4.17 36.82
N LEU A 603 -5.02 -3.99 38.08
CA LEU A 603 -4.87 -5.07 39.07
C LEU A 603 -6.19 -5.45 39.78
N GLY A 604 -7.29 -4.72 39.53
CA GLY A 604 -8.57 -4.91 40.22
C GLY A 604 -8.55 -4.52 41.71
N ARG A 605 -7.64 -3.62 42.11
CA ARG A 605 -7.41 -3.22 43.51
C ARG A 605 -8.09 -1.92 43.90
N VAL A 606 -8.88 -1.33 43.01
CA VAL A 606 -9.66 -0.13 43.30
C VAL A 606 -11.01 -0.58 43.86
N GLU A 607 -11.28 -0.25 45.13
CA GLU A 607 -12.65 -0.27 45.65
C GLU A 607 -13.47 0.66 44.76
N ALA A 608 -14.57 0.15 44.19
CA ALA A 608 -15.49 0.96 43.40
C ALA A 608 -15.82 2.24 44.17
N ALA A 609 -15.34 3.39 43.68
CA ALA A 609 -15.79 4.68 44.17
C ALA A 609 -17.30 4.73 43.92
N LYS A 610 -18.08 4.70 45.01
CA LYS A 610 -19.54 4.84 44.99
C LYS A 610 -19.96 6.24 44.57
#